data_AF-A0A250VSL8-F1
#
_entry.id   AF-A0A250VSL8-F1
#
_cell.length_a   1.000
_cell.length_b   1.000
_cell.length_c   1.000
_cell.angle_alpha   90.00
_cell.angle_beta   90.00
_cell.angle_gamma   90.00
#
_symmetry.space_group_name_H-M   'P 1'
#
loop_
_entity.id
_entity.type
_entity.pdbx_description
1 polymer ?
#
loop_
_entity_poly.entity_id
_entity_poly.type
_entity_poly.pdbx_seq_one_letter_code
_entity_poly.pdbx_strand_id
1 'polypeptide(L)'
;MTSTCCWGHPNCTDTSLCECCTLADTLGRLLDDGTGRVAPPLHPLVTALLETDRPKSRLIWLRNPNVVRLLRGLAAGTIPLTHEGLHQEAPWRTVHHLRDLLMDSGVLPRVDRQILLYQRWLTERLATIEDPEHHRLLRHFATWHQMRRLRAAAEKGPLGRSQTHQAKQETIQAGAFLTWLVGRGRTVEHCRQADLDAWHTEKPATRRPAQTFLRWCMRTGRMPRLTLPPQVIAQDQAPLHQHRRLAMLRRTLNDDSLPLRSRVVAAFVLLYAQPVGRIVRLTIDDVTDDGTTITVSL
;
A
#
# COMPACT_ATOMS: atom_id res chain seq x y z
N MET A 1 21.93 -31.80 3.15
CA MET A 1 22.89 -30.70 3.33
C MET A 1 23.19 -30.59 4.81
N THR A 2 24.31 -31.15 5.24
CA THR A 2 24.82 -31.05 6.61
C THR A 2 25.20 -29.61 6.89
N SER A 3 24.42 -28.93 7.73
CA SER A 3 24.61 -27.52 8.10
C SER A 3 25.98 -27.31 8.73
N THR A 4 26.82 -26.48 8.11
CA THR A 4 28.17 -26.10 8.54
C THR A 4 28.21 -25.27 9.83
N CYS A 5 27.06 -25.03 10.48
CA CYS A 5 26.94 -24.16 11.66
C CYS A 5 27.53 -24.73 12.95
N CYS A 6 27.88 -26.03 13.03
CA CYS A 6 28.34 -26.63 14.28
C CYS A 6 29.79 -26.31 14.66
N TRP A 7 30.58 -25.64 13.81
CA TRP A 7 31.96 -25.30 14.12
C TRP A 7 32.07 -23.85 14.62
N GLY A 8 31.84 -23.63 15.92
CA GLY A 8 32.36 -22.44 16.62
C GLY A 8 31.38 -21.54 17.40
N HIS A 9 30.09 -21.89 17.55
CA HIS A 9 29.17 -21.09 18.36
C HIS A 9 29.20 -21.52 19.84
N PRO A 10 29.43 -20.61 20.83
CA PRO A 10 29.62 -20.96 22.25
C PRO A 10 28.40 -21.55 22.98
N ASN A 11 27.28 -21.79 22.28
CA ASN A 11 26.03 -22.32 22.84
C ASN A 11 25.63 -23.72 22.33
N CYS A 12 26.49 -24.41 21.57
CA CYS A 12 26.24 -25.82 21.22
C CYS A 12 26.72 -26.73 22.36
N THR A 13 25.79 -27.25 23.16
CA THR A 13 26.02 -28.40 24.03
C THR A 13 25.48 -29.66 23.35
N ASP A 14 26.12 -30.80 23.60
CA ASP A 14 26.02 -32.09 22.86
C ASP A 14 24.62 -32.74 22.81
N THR A 15 23.59 -32.10 23.36
CA THR A 15 22.22 -32.61 23.48
C THR A 15 21.12 -31.63 23.04
N SER A 16 21.45 -30.39 22.64
CA SER A 16 20.46 -29.43 22.15
C SER A 16 20.94 -28.69 20.89
N LEU A 17 20.12 -28.68 19.84
CA LEU A 17 20.39 -27.92 18.62
C LEU A 17 20.43 -26.42 18.93
N CYS A 18 21.40 -25.70 18.35
CA CYS A 18 21.41 -24.24 18.40
C CYS A 18 20.21 -23.64 17.64
N GLU A 19 19.93 -22.35 17.82
CA GLU A 19 18.79 -21.68 17.16
C GLU A 19 18.85 -21.77 15.63
N CYS A 20 20.04 -21.68 15.02
CA CYS A 20 20.22 -21.81 13.57
C CYS A 20 19.92 -23.24 13.07
N CYS A 21 20.43 -24.26 13.76
CA CYS A 21 20.15 -25.66 13.41
C CYS A 21 18.68 -26.02 13.65
N THR A 22 18.09 -25.50 14.73
CA THR A 22 16.65 -25.65 15.01
C THR A 22 15.80 -25.00 13.91
N LEU A 23 16.21 -23.82 13.42
CA LEU A 23 15.53 -23.15 12.31
C LEU A 23 15.64 -23.96 11.01
N ALA A 24 16.83 -24.48 10.69
CA ALA A 24 17.04 -25.31 9.50
C ALA A 24 16.19 -26.59 9.53
N ASP A 25 16.18 -27.31 10.65
CA ASP A 25 15.34 -28.50 10.83
C ASP A 25 13.84 -28.16 10.71
N THR A 26 13.41 -27.08 11.38
CA THR A 26 12.01 -26.64 11.34
C THR A 26 11.57 -26.28 9.92
N LEU A 27 12.41 -25.56 9.17
CA LEU A 27 12.12 -25.22 7.78
C LEU A 27 12.08 -26.46 6.87
N GLY A 28 13.03 -27.38 7.05
CA GLY A 28 13.06 -28.65 6.32
C GLY A 28 11.77 -29.45 6.49
N ARG A 29 11.28 -29.59 7.73
CA ARG A 29 10.01 -30.28 8.02
C ARG A 29 8.77 -29.53 7.56
N LEU A 30 8.77 -28.20 7.61
CA LEU A 30 7.61 -27.39 7.20
C LEU A 30 7.43 -27.30 5.69
N LEU A 31 8.54 -27.35 4.95
CA LEU A 31 8.58 -27.18 3.51
C LEU A 31 8.81 -28.50 2.75
N ASP A 32 8.65 -29.62 3.43
CA ASP A 32 8.67 -30.96 2.84
C ASP A 32 7.55 -31.11 1.81
N ASP A 33 7.90 -31.56 0.60
CA ASP A 33 6.98 -31.81 -0.51
C ASP A 33 6.30 -33.19 -0.46
N GLY A 34 6.51 -33.94 0.62
CA GLY A 34 6.03 -35.31 0.81
C GLY A 34 7.08 -36.37 0.45
N THR A 35 8.24 -35.98 -0.07
CA THR A 35 9.36 -36.88 -0.40
C THR A 35 10.48 -36.89 0.64
N GLY A 36 10.32 -36.18 1.77
CA GLY A 36 11.39 -35.99 2.75
C GLY A 36 12.36 -34.87 2.36
N ARG A 37 12.01 -34.04 1.37
CA ARG A 37 12.86 -32.97 0.82
C ARG A 37 12.06 -31.70 0.61
N VAL A 38 12.75 -30.56 0.66
CA VAL A 38 12.15 -29.28 0.33
C VAL A 38 11.91 -29.18 -1.17
N ALA A 39 10.74 -28.72 -1.58
CA ALA A 39 10.42 -28.50 -2.99
C ALA A 39 11.49 -27.61 -3.68
N PRO A 40 12.05 -27.99 -4.85
CA PRO A 40 13.06 -27.22 -5.58
C PRO A 40 12.80 -25.70 -5.67
N PRO A 41 11.58 -25.24 -5.99
CA PRO A 41 11.28 -23.80 -6.10
C PRO A 41 11.36 -23.01 -4.79
N LEU A 42 11.32 -23.67 -3.62
CA LEU A 42 11.32 -23.01 -2.31
C LEU A 42 12.71 -22.93 -1.66
N HIS A 43 13.74 -23.54 -2.26
CA HIS A 43 15.11 -23.44 -1.75
C HIS A 43 15.59 -21.99 -1.56
N PRO A 44 15.36 -21.05 -2.50
CA PRO A 44 15.80 -19.67 -2.31
C PRO A 44 15.19 -19.02 -1.07
N LEU A 45 13.93 -19.36 -0.73
CA LEU A 45 13.29 -18.91 0.51
C LEU A 45 13.99 -19.49 1.74
N VAL A 46 14.30 -20.79 1.73
CA VAL A 46 15.01 -21.44 2.84
C VAL A 46 16.37 -20.79 3.07
N THR A 47 17.15 -20.61 2.00
CA THR A 47 18.45 -19.94 2.06
C THR A 47 18.33 -18.53 2.64
N ALA A 48 17.42 -17.70 2.13
CA ALA A 48 17.20 -16.34 2.62
C ALA A 48 16.76 -16.28 4.09
N LEU A 49 16.00 -17.27 4.57
CA LEU A 49 15.59 -17.35 5.97
C LEU A 49 16.73 -17.80 6.90
N LEU A 50 17.66 -18.60 6.40
CA LEU A 50 18.83 -19.09 7.15
C LEU A 50 19.99 -18.10 7.19
N GLU A 51 20.16 -17.27 6.18
CA GLU A 51 21.19 -16.22 6.11
C GLU A 51 20.89 -14.99 6.99
N THR A 52 19.79 -15.00 7.75
CA THR A 52 19.38 -13.90 8.64
C THR A 52 20.12 -13.94 9.98
N ASP A 53 20.63 -12.79 10.44
CA ASP A 53 21.31 -12.60 11.75
C ASP A 53 20.41 -12.80 13.00
N ARG A 54 19.13 -13.14 12.82
CA ARG A 54 18.12 -13.21 13.89
C ARG A 54 17.29 -14.51 13.82
N PRO A 55 17.89 -15.68 14.05
CA PRO A 55 17.22 -16.98 13.96
C PRO A 55 16.04 -17.10 14.95
N LYS A 56 16.19 -16.59 16.17
CA LYS A 56 15.11 -16.56 17.18
C LYS A 56 13.83 -15.89 16.69
N SER A 57 13.95 -14.75 15.99
CA SER A 57 12.80 -14.02 15.47
C SER A 57 12.06 -14.82 14.38
N ARG A 58 12.80 -15.56 13.54
CA ARG A 58 12.21 -16.47 12.54
C ARG A 58 11.50 -17.64 13.20
N LEU A 59 12.09 -18.24 14.22
CA LEU A 59 11.44 -19.31 14.99
C LEU A 59 10.15 -18.82 15.65
N ILE A 60 10.12 -17.62 16.22
CA ILE A 60 8.90 -17.02 16.77
C ILE A 60 7.85 -16.79 15.67
N TRP A 61 8.26 -16.28 14.50
CA TRP A 61 7.38 -16.10 13.36
C TRP A 61 6.77 -17.43 12.87
N LEU A 62 7.56 -18.50 12.84
CA LEU A 62 7.12 -19.85 12.49
C LEU A 62 6.18 -20.50 13.52
N ARG A 63 6.00 -19.91 14.71
CA ARG A 63 4.95 -20.34 15.65
C ARG A 63 3.55 -19.88 15.23
N ASN A 64 3.43 -18.93 14.30
CA ASN A 64 2.13 -18.47 13.84
C ASN A 64 1.45 -19.57 12.99
N PRO A 65 0.27 -20.07 13.38
CA PRO A 65 -0.38 -21.18 12.68
C PRO A 65 -0.74 -20.85 11.23
N ASN A 66 -1.02 -19.58 10.93
CA ASN A 66 -1.31 -19.15 9.57
C ASN A 66 -0.06 -19.19 8.68
N VAL A 67 1.10 -18.85 9.22
CA VAL A 67 2.38 -18.95 8.48
C VAL A 67 2.67 -20.40 8.17
N VAL A 68 2.56 -21.28 9.18
CA VAL A 68 2.75 -22.73 9.03
C VAL A 68 1.81 -23.33 7.99
N ARG A 69 0.51 -22.98 8.04
CA ARG A 69 -0.48 -23.44 7.07
C ARG A 69 -0.12 -23.03 5.64
N LEU A 70 0.29 -21.77 5.44
CA LEU A 70 0.66 -21.26 4.12
C LEU A 70 1.94 -21.92 3.59
N LEU A 71 2.98 -22.05 4.41
CA LEU A 71 4.25 -22.68 4.01
C LEU A 71 4.03 -24.15 3.62
N ARG A 72 3.30 -24.92 4.43
CA ARG A 72 2.93 -26.31 4.11
C ARG A 72 2.07 -26.39 2.85
N GLY A 73 1.12 -25.47 2.70
CA GLY A 73 0.24 -25.44 1.53
C GLY A 73 1.01 -25.19 0.22
N LEU A 74 2.02 -24.32 0.26
CA LEU A 74 2.93 -24.07 -0.85
C LEU A 74 3.84 -25.28 -1.13
N ALA A 75 4.39 -25.90 -0.09
CA ALA A 75 5.26 -27.06 -0.22
C ALA A 75 4.54 -28.28 -0.80
N ALA A 76 3.33 -28.56 -0.32
CA ALA A 76 2.48 -29.63 -0.82
C ALA A 76 1.81 -29.32 -2.18
N GLY A 77 2.02 -28.12 -2.75
CA GLY A 77 1.41 -27.69 -4.00
C GLY A 77 -0.10 -27.42 -3.96
N THR A 78 -0.74 -27.54 -2.78
CA THR A 78 -2.17 -27.19 -2.59
C THR A 78 -2.45 -25.70 -2.78
N ILE A 79 -1.47 -24.85 -2.51
CA ILE A 79 -1.48 -23.42 -2.82
C ILE A 79 -0.55 -23.22 -4.02
N PRO A 80 -1.05 -22.76 -5.18
CA PRO A 80 -0.19 -22.47 -6.31
C PRO A 80 0.86 -21.42 -5.96
N LEU A 81 2.14 -21.69 -6.27
CA LEU A 81 3.27 -20.78 -6.05
C LEU A 81 3.25 -19.62 -7.06
N THR A 82 2.21 -18.80 -6.98
CA THR A 82 1.97 -17.64 -7.83
C THR A 82 1.35 -16.51 -7.02
N HIS A 83 1.40 -15.28 -7.54
CA HIS A 83 0.74 -14.13 -6.90
C HIS A 83 -0.77 -14.35 -6.74
N GLU A 84 -1.39 -15.01 -7.73
CA GLU A 84 -2.82 -15.32 -7.78
C GLU A 84 -3.20 -16.42 -6.78
N GLY A 85 -2.40 -17.49 -6.68
CA GLY A 85 -2.62 -18.54 -5.68
C GLY A 85 -2.59 -17.96 -4.26
N LEU A 86 -1.59 -17.12 -3.96
CA LEU A 86 -1.54 -16.40 -2.68
C LEU A 86 -2.66 -15.36 -2.53
N HIS A 87 -3.28 -14.87 -3.60
CA HIS A 87 -4.32 -13.83 -3.50
C HIS A 87 -5.58 -14.35 -2.78
N GLN A 88 -5.88 -15.63 -3.00
CA GLN A 88 -7.08 -16.30 -2.49
C GLN A 88 -6.97 -16.69 -1.01
N GLU A 89 -5.77 -16.58 -0.44
CA GLU A 89 -5.48 -17.01 0.92
C GLU A 89 -5.84 -15.98 2.00
N ALA A 90 -6.13 -16.48 3.21
CA ALA A 90 -6.37 -15.69 4.41
C ALA A 90 -5.51 -16.17 5.59
N PRO A 91 -5.16 -15.30 6.56
CA PRO A 91 -5.44 -13.87 6.62
C PRO A 91 -4.47 -13.04 5.77
N TRP A 92 -4.99 -11.96 5.21
CA TRP A 92 -4.28 -11.17 4.20
C TRP A 92 -2.98 -10.54 4.66
N ARG A 93 -2.87 -10.15 5.93
CA ARG A 93 -1.65 -9.53 6.46
C ARG A 93 -0.49 -10.52 6.48
N THR A 94 -0.78 -11.77 6.86
CA THR A 94 0.19 -12.86 6.87
C THR A 94 0.59 -13.24 5.45
N VAL A 95 -0.40 -13.40 4.57
CA VAL A 95 -0.18 -13.65 3.14
C VAL A 95 0.67 -12.55 2.50
N HIS A 96 0.39 -11.28 2.84
CA HIS A 96 1.13 -10.13 2.34
C HIS A 96 2.60 -10.21 2.76
N HIS A 97 2.86 -10.44 4.04
CA HIS A 97 4.22 -10.57 4.54
C HIS A 97 4.96 -11.77 3.93
N LEU A 98 4.30 -12.92 3.79
CA LEU A 98 4.88 -14.09 3.14
C LEU A 98 5.19 -13.83 1.65
N ARG A 99 4.29 -13.14 0.94
CA ARG A 99 4.51 -12.75 -0.46
C ARG A 99 5.72 -11.81 -0.58
N ASP A 100 5.86 -10.84 0.31
CA ASP A 100 7.04 -9.96 0.34
C ASP A 100 8.32 -10.81 0.50
N LEU A 101 8.35 -11.76 1.45
CA LEU A 101 9.49 -12.67 1.62
C LEU A 101 9.78 -13.52 0.37
N LEU A 102 8.75 -14.05 -0.29
CA LEU A 102 8.90 -14.84 -1.52
C LEU A 102 9.41 -14.01 -2.70
N MET A 103 9.05 -12.73 -2.79
CA MET A 103 9.59 -11.81 -3.79
C MET A 103 11.04 -11.44 -3.46
N ASP A 104 11.34 -11.14 -2.19
CA ASP A 104 12.67 -10.77 -1.74
C ASP A 104 13.66 -11.93 -1.88
N SER A 105 13.21 -13.18 -1.71
CA SER A 105 14.01 -14.38 -1.94
C SER A 105 14.06 -14.83 -3.42
N GLY A 106 13.45 -14.08 -4.35
CA GLY A 106 13.44 -14.39 -5.78
C GLY A 106 12.57 -15.58 -6.20
N VAL A 107 11.75 -16.13 -5.29
CA VAL A 107 10.83 -17.25 -5.58
C VAL A 107 9.63 -16.77 -6.41
N LEU A 108 9.15 -15.55 -6.16
CA LEU A 108 8.10 -14.92 -6.96
C LEU A 108 8.64 -13.71 -7.74
N PRO A 109 8.14 -13.46 -8.96
CA PRO A 109 8.46 -12.23 -9.68
C PRO A 109 8.11 -10.99 -8.85
N ARG A 110 8.98 -9.98 -8.88
CA ARG A 110 8.76 -8.75 -8.12
C ARG A 110 7.59 -7.96 -8.71
N VAL A 111 6.58 -7.69 -7.89
CA VAL A 111 5.43 -6.85 -8.24
C VAL A 111 5.30 -5.75 -7.18
N ASP A 112 4.98 -4.54 -7.62
CA ASP A 112 4.77 -3.43 -6.69
C ASP A 112 3.68 -3.77 -5.66
N ARG A 113 4.05 -3.66 -4.38
CA ARG A 113 3.18 -3.97 -3.24
C ARG A 113 1.83 -3.25 -3.29
N GLN A 114 1.79 -2.00 -3.75
CA GLN A 114 0.56 -1.24 -3.81
C GLN A 114 -0.38 -1.72 -4.90
N ILE A 115 0.14 -2.30 -6.00
CA ILE A 115 -0.69 -2.95 -7.03
C ILE A 115 -1.44 -4.13 -6.43
N LEU A 116 -0.73 -5.00 -5.71
CA LEU A 116 -1.33 -6.20 -5.08
C LEU A 116 -2.40 -5.82 -4.06
N LEU A 117 -2.12 -4.80 -3.23
CA LEU A 117 -3.09 -4.28 -2.25
C LEU A 117 -4.30 -3.62 -2.93
N TYR A 118 -4.11 -2.98 -4.07
CA TYR A 118 -5.21 -2.41 -4.85
C TYR A 118 -6.08 -3.51 -5.47
N GLN A 119 -5.48 -4.53 -6.09
CA GLN A 119 -6.22 -5.65 -6.68
C GLN A 119 -7.09 -6.36 -5.66
N ARG A 120 -6.55 -6.64 -4.46
CA ARG A 120 -7.32 -7.29 -3.40
C ARG A 120 -8.52 -6.44 -2.97
N TRP A 121 -8.25 -5.18 -2.69
CA TRP A 121 -9.30 -4.22 -2.33
C TRP A 121 -10.34 -4.08 -3.44
N LEU A 122 -9.93 -4.14 -4.71
CA LEU A 122 -10.82 -4.04 -5.85
C LEU A 122 -11.75 -5.25 -5.93
N THR A 123 -11.23 -6.47 -5.73
CA THR A 123 -12.04 -7.70 -5.65
C THR A 123 -13.08 -7.58 -4.54
N GLU A 124 -12.65 -7.20 -3.33
CA GLU A 124 -13.55 -7.00 -2.17
C GLU A 124 -14.59 -5.91 -2.46
N ARG A 125 -14.19 -4.79 -3.10
CA ARG A 125 -15.11 -3.70 -3.43
C ARG A 125 -16.12 -4.08 -4.50
N LEU A 126 -15.69 -4.78 -5.55
CA LEU A 126 -16.58 -5.21 -6.63
C LEU A 126 -17.63 -6.20 -6.12
N ALA A 127 -17.27 -7.08 -5.19
CA ALA A 127 -18.20 -8.01 -4.55
C ALA A 127 -19.35 -7.31 -3.76
N THR A 128 -19.19 -6.04 -3.40
CA THR A 128 -20.24 -5.26 -2.70
C THR A 128 -21.25 -4.58 -3.64
N ILE A 129 -21.13 -4.74 -4.95
CA ILE A 129 -22.00 -4.10 -5.94
C ILE A 129 -23.01 -5.12 -6.45
N GLU A 130 -24.27 -4.90 -6.11
CA GLU A 130 -25.38 -5.81 -6.47
C GLU A 130 -25.86 -5.62 -7.91
N ASP A 131 -25.90 -4.38 -8.40
CA ASP A 131 -26.32 -4.07 -9.77
C ASP A 131 -25.30 -4.64 -10.80
N PRO A 132 -25.71 -5.59 -11.67
CA PRO A 132 -24.80 -6.23 -12.62
C PRO A 132 -24.20 -5.28 -13.65
N GLU A 133 -24.94 -4.26 -14.08
CA GLU A 133 -24.48 -3.28 -15.06
C GLU A 133 -23.46 -2.32 -14.42
N HIS A 134 -23.72 -1.87 -13.19
CA HIS A 134 -22.76 -1.09 -12.42
C HIS A 134 -21.49 -1.89 -12.13
N HIS A 135 -21.64 -3.16 -11.74
CA HIS A 135 -20.52 -4.06 -11.51
C HIS A 135 -19.66 -4.22 -12.77
N ARG A 136 -20.28 -4.51 -13.92
CA ARG A 136 -19.59 -4.62 -15.22
C ARG A 136 -18.85 -3.34 -15.58
N LEU A 137 -19.51 -2.19 -15.43
CA LEU A 137 -18.95 -0.89 -15.78
C LEU A 137 -17.76 -0.50 -14.89
N LEU A 138 -17.88 -0.70 -13.58
CA LEU A 138 -16.82 -0.41 -12.62
C LEU A 138 -15.65 -1.38 -12.75
N ARG A 139 -15.91 -2.66 -13.03
CA ARG A 139 -14.87 -3.65 -13.34
C ARG A 139 -14.10 -3.24 -14.59
N HIS A 140 -14.78 -2.83 -15.67
CA HIS A 140 -14.11 -2.34 -16.87
C HIS A 140 -13.28 -1.09 -16.61
N PHE A 141 -13.83 -0.12 -15.89
CA PHE A 141 -13.08 1.08 -15.51
C PHE A 141 -11.83 0.73 -14.70
N ALA A 142 -11.98 -0.07 -13.65
CA ALA A 142 -10.86 -0.40 -12.76
C ALA A 142 -9.78 -1.23 -13.48
N THR A 143 -10.16 -2.24 -14.27
CA THR A 143 -9.20 -3.12 -14.96
C THR A 143 -8.50 -2.43 -16.13
N TRP A 144 -9.23 -1.69 -16.97
CA TRP A 144 -8.65 -1.15 -18.21
C TRP A 144 -8.05 0.25 -18.03
N HIS A 145 -8.56 1.03 -17.08
CA HIS A 145 -8.06 2.39 -16.82
C HIS A 145 -7.16 2.42 -15.58
N GLN A 146 -7.69 2.06 -14.41
CA GLN A 146 -6.96 2.24 -13.15
C GLN A 146 -5.74 1.33 -13.03
N MET A 147 -5.92 0.02 -13.27
CA MET A 147 -4.83 -0.95 -13.22
C MET A 147 -3.74 -0.66 -14.25
N ARG A 148 -4.12 -0.28 -15.48
CA ARG A 148 -3.15 0.12 -16.51
C ARG A 148 -2.34 1.34 -16.06
N ARG A 149 -3.01 2.36 -15.49
CA ARG A 149 -2.35 3.57 -14.98
C ARG A 149 -1.40 3.26 -13.81
N LEU A 150 -1.81 2.42 -12.86
CA LEU A 150 -0.97 2.01 -11.74
C LEU A 150 0.24 1.18 -12.18
N ARG A 151 0.06 0.25 -13.13
CA ARG A 151 1.18 -0.53 -13.70
C ARG A 151 2.20 0.35 -14.41
N ALA A 152 1.73 1.25 -15.28
CA ALA A 152 2.61 2.19 -15.98
C ALA A 152 3.33 3.17 -15.03
N ALA A 153 2.72 3.49 -13.88
CA ALA A 153 3.38 4.27 -12.84
C ALA A 153 4.44 3.44 -12.07
N ALA A 154 4.14 2.17 -11.78
CA ALA A 154 5.06 1.25 -11.11
C ALA A 154 6.30 0.92 -11.96
N GLU A 155 6.17 0.91 -13.28
CA GLU A 155 7.31 0.76 -14.22
C GLU A 155 8.30 1.92 -14.10
N LYS A 156 7.84 3.11 -13.70
CA LYS A 156 8.69 4.30 -13.51
C LYS A 156 9.30 4.38 -12.12
N GLY A 157 8.80 3.60 -11.18
CA GLY A 157 9.28 3.55 -9.80
C GLY A 157 8.21 3.10 -8.81
N PRO A 158 8.58 2.82 -7.55
CA PRO A 158 7.65 2.31 -6.54
C PRO A 158 6.46 3.23 -6.31
N LEU A 159 5.26 2.64 -6.21
CA LEU A 159 4.04 3.38 -5.98
C LEU A 159 3.94 3.88 -4.53
N GLY A 160 3.55 5.14 -4.40
CA GLY A 160 3.21 5.74 -3.11
C GLY A 160 1.80 5.34 -2.67
N ARG A 161 1.57 5.28 -1.34
CA ARG A 161 0.24 5.02 -0.75
C ARG A 161 -0.83 6.00 -1.24
N SER A 162 -0.44 7.25 -1.50
CA SER A 162 -1.33 8.31 -2.01
C SER A 162 -1.90 7.99 -3.39
N GLN A 163 -1.08 7.45 -4.30
CA GLN A 163 -1.49 7.11 -5.67
C GLN A 163 -2.55 6.00 -5.64
N THR A 164 -2.32 4.95 -4.86
CA THR A 164 -3.29 3.88 -4.70
C THR A 164 -4.54 4.34 -3.95
N HIS A 165 -4.39 5.18 -2.92
CA HIS A 165 -5.54 5.78 -2.23
C HIS A 165 -6.41 6.60 -3.19
N GLN A 166 -5.80 7.43 -4.04
CA GLN A 166 -6.54 8.18 -5.06
C GLN A 166 -7.29 7.23 -6.01
N ALA A 167 -6.63 6.17 -6.50
CA ALA A 167 -7.29 5.20 -7.38
C ALA A 167 -8.49 4.53 -6.70
N LYS A 168 -8.40 4.24 -5.39
CA LYS A 168 -9.53 3.73 -4.59
C LYS A 168 -10.66 4.76 -4.51
N GLN A 169 -10.35 6.02 -4.21
CA GLN A 169 -11.35 7.09 -4.12
C GLN A 169 -12.07 7.32 -5.44
N GLU A 170 -11.35 7.31 -6.57
CA GLU A 170 -11.95 7.43 -7.90
C GLU A 170 -12.93 6.28 -8.18
N THR A 171 -12.58 5.03 -7.85
CA THR A 171 -13.47 3.87 -7.99
C THR A 171 -14.67 3.94 -7.03
N ILE A 172 -14.48 4.39 -5.78
CA ILE A 172 -15.58 4.58 -4.82
C ILE A 172 -16.57 5.63 -5.33
N GLN A 173 -16.07 6.78 -5.76
CA GLN A 173 -16.91 7.88 -6.24
C GLN A 173 -17.58 7.57 -7.57
N ALA A 174 -16.96 6.74 -8.43
CA ALA A 174 -17.60 6.20 -9.61
C ALA A 174 -18.85 5.37 -9.25
N GLY A 175 -18.75 4.46 -8.27
CA GLY A 175 -19.91 3.69 -7.81
C GLY A 175 -20.96 4.53 -7.10
N ALA A 176 -20.54 5.53 -6.33
CA ALA A 176 -21.45 6.48 -5.69
C ALA A 176 -22.22 7.30 -6.73
N PHE A 177 -21.56 7.74 -7.81
CA PHE A 177 -22.21 8.44 -8.92
C PHE A 177 -23.26 7.56 -9.61
N LEU A 178 -22.91 6.31 -9.93
CA LEU A 178 -23.85 5.37 -10.56
C LEU A 178 -25.09 5.12 -9.70
N THR A 179 -24.88 4.90 -8.40
CA THR A 179 -25.98 4.71 -7.44
C THR A 179 -26.86 5.97 -7.33
N TRP A 180 -26.23 7.15 -7.28
CA TRP A 180 -26.94 8.43 -7.24
C TRP A 180 -27.76 8.68 -8.51
N LEU A 181 -27.25 8.30 -9.68
CA LEU A 181 -27.92 8.48 -10.96
C LEU A 181 -29.16 7.59 -11.09
N VAL A 182 -29.09 6.34 -10.60
CA VAL A 182 -30.25 5.44 -10.51
C VAL A 182 -31.33 6.00 -9.60
N GLY A 183 -30.94 6.64 -8.48
CA GLY A 183 -31.88 7.35 -7.60
C GLY A 183 -32.67 8.48 -8.30
N ARG A 184 -32.22 8.92 -9.47
CA ARG A 184 -32.90 9.92 -10.33
C ARG A 184 -33.61 9.29 -11.53
N GLY A 185 -33.72 7.96 -11.59
CA GLY A 185 -34.31 7.23 -12.70
C GLY A 185 -33.51 7.37 -14.01
N ARG A 186 -32.19 7.58 -13.92
CA ARG A 186 -31.30 7.77 -15.07
C ARG A 186 -30.25 6.67 -15.11
N THR A 187 -29.85 6.29 -16.32
CA THR A 187 -28.67 5.45 -16.57
C THR A 187 -27.52 6.31 -17.07
N VAL A 188 -26.29 5.78 -17.00
CA VAL A 188 -25.08 6.50 -17.45
C VAL A 188 -25.16 6.93 -18.93
N GLU A 189 -25.82 6.12 -19.76
CA GLU A 189 -26.04 6.37 -21.19
C GLU A 189 -26.98 7.55 -21.45
N HIS A 190 -27.93 7.78 -20.54
CA HIS A 190 -28.93 8.86 -20.64
C HIS A 190 -28.62 10.03 -19.70
N CYS A 191 -27.40 10.11 -19.17
CA CYS A 191 -26.97 11.19 -18.29
C CYS A 191 -27.01 12.53 -19.04
N ARG A 192 -27.58 13.56 -18.40
CA ARG A 192 -27.64 14.93 -18.95
C ARG A 192 -26.67 15.86 -18.25
N GLN A 193 -26.42 17.03 -18.84
CA GLN A 193 -25.60 18.07 -18.21
C GLN A 193 -26.15 18.46 -16.83
N ALA A 194 -27.48 18.62 -16.71
CA ALA A 194 -28.14 18.94 -15.44
C ALA A 194 -27.89 17.89 -14.34
N ASP A 195 -27.76 16.60 -14.70
CA ASP A 195 -27.44 15.56 -13.72
C ASP A 195 -25.98 15.66 -13.26
N LEU A 196 -25.06 15.94 -14.17
CA LEU A 196 -23.64 16.13 -13.84
C LEU A 196 -23.43 17.36 -12.97
N ASP A 197 -24.11 18.47 -13.29
CA ASP A 197 -24.04 19.71 -12.53
C ASP A 197 -24.59 19.49 -11.11
N ALA A 198 -25.79 18.89 -10.99
CA ALA A 198 -26.39 18.56 -9.71
C ALA A 198 -25.51 17.62 -8.87
N TRP A 199 -24.87 16.63 -9.50
CA TRP A 199 -23.89 15.79 -8.83
C TRP A 199 -22.76 16.64 -8.23
N HIS A 200 -22.19 17.58 -8.98
CA HIS A 200 -21.07 18.38 -8.46
C HIS A 200 -21.48 19.46 -7.44
N THR A 201 -22.74 19.91 -7.40
CA THR A 201 -23.21 20.95 -6.47
C THR A 201 -23.23 20.51 -5.01
N GLU A 202 -23.65 19.29 -4.67
CA GLU A 202 -23.90 18.94 -3.26
C GLU A 202 -22.61 18.84 -2.42
N LYS A 203 -21.55 18.22 -2.95
CA LYS A 203 -20.28 17.98 -2.22
C LYS A 203 -19.08 18.00 -3.19
N PRO A 204 -18.66 19.18 -3.67
CA PRO A 204 -17.69 19.29 -4.78
C PRO A 204 -16.39 18.53 -4.54
N ALA A 205 -15.75 18.70 -3.37
CA ALA A 205 -14.46 18.08 -3.06
C ALA A 205 -14.54 16.55 -2.99
N THR A 206 -15.57 16.00 -2.34
CA THR A 206 -15.74 14.55 -2.18
C THR A 206 -16.16 13.87 -3.48
N ARG A 207 -16.95 14.54 -4.32
CA ARG A 207 -17.48 13.99 -5.58
C ARG A 207 -16.53 14.16 -6.77
N ARG A 208 -15.52 15.01 -6.62
CA ARG A 208 -14.52 15.28 -7.67
C ARG A 208 -13.76 14.06 -8.19
N PRO A 209 -13.37 13.07 -7.36
CA PRO A 209 -12.72 11.87 -7.87
C PRO A 209 -13.54 11.10 -8.91
N ALA A 210 -14.88 11.28 -8.96
CA ALA A 210 -15.71 10.69 -10.03
C ALA A 210 -15.34 11.21 -11.42
N GLN A 211 -14.73 12.40 -11.55
CA GLN A 211 -14.40 12.99 -12.85
C GLN A 211 -13.51 12.08 -13.71
N THR A 212 -12.58 11.33 -13.10
CA THR A 212 -11.73 10.37 -13.84
C THR A 212 -12.57 9.29 -14.51
N PHE A 213 -13.59 8.78 -13.81
CA PHE A 213 -14.55 7.82 -14.33
C PHE A 213 -15.46 8.43 -15.40
N LEU A 214 -15.98 9.64 -15.17
CA LEU A 214 -16.84 10.34 -16.14
C LEU A 214 -16.10 10.60 -17.46
N ARG A 215 -14.86 11.10 -17.40
CA ARG A 215 -14.00 11.26 -18.58
C ARG A 215 -13.77 9.94 -19.31
N TRP A 216 -13.56 8.85 -18.57
CA TRP A 216 -13.41 7.53 -19.16
C TRP A 216 -14.69 7.04 -19.85
N CYS A 217 -15.87 7.26 -19.25
CA CYS A 217 -17.16 6.91 -19.87
C CYS A 217 -17.38 7.69 -21.16
N MET A 218 -17.14 9.01 -21.16
CA MET A 218 -17.28 9.86 -22.36
C MET A 218 -16.31 9.43 -23.46
N ARG A 219 -15.04 9.19 -23.12
CA ARG A 219 -14.01 8.77 -24.08
C ARG A 219 -14.30 7.41 -24.70
N THR A 220 -15.01 6.54 -23.98
CA THR A 220 -15.33 5.18 -24.43
C THR A 220 -16.75 5.04 -24.98
N GLY A 221 -17.48 6.14 -25.17
CA GLY A 221 -18.81 6.14 -25.76
C GLY A 221 -19.92 5.58 -24.86
N ARG A 222 -19.68 5.44 -23.56
CA ARG A 222 -20.65 4.90 -22.58
C ARG A 222 -21.57 5.96 -21.99
N MET A 223 -21.24 7.23 -22.20
CA MET A 223 -22.08 8.36 -21.84
C MET A 223 -21.94 9.47 -22.89
N PRO A 224 -22.93 10.37 -23.02
CA PRO A 224 -22.82 11.54 -23.88
C PRO A 224 -21.62 12.40 -23.49
N ARG A 225 -21.05 13.12 -24.45
CA ARG A 225 -19.99 14.09 -24.15
C ARG A 225 -20.63 15.29 -23.43
N LEU A 226 -20.32 15.43 -22.14
CA LEU A 226 -20.82 16.52 -21.29
C LEU A 226 -19.65 17.35 -20.78
N THR A 227 -19.94 18.57 -20.33
CA THR A 227 -18.94 19.49 -19.79
C THR A 227 -18.70 19.17 -18.32
N LEU A 228 -17.48 18.76 -17.99
CA LEU A 228 -17.06 18.58 -16.61
C LEU A 228 -16.57 19.91 -16.02
N PRO A 229 -16.86 20.20 -14.74
CA PRO A 229 -16.33 21.40 -14.12
C PRO A 229 -14.80 21.34 -14.13
N PRO A 230 -14.14 22.45 -14.51
CA PRO A 230 -12.69 22.49 -14.66
C PRO A 230 -12.02 22.09 -13.35
N GLN A 231 -10.81 21.56 -13.48
CA GLN A 231 -9.98 21.31 -12.33
C GLN A 231 -9.55 22.67 -11.75
N VAL A 232 -10.38 23.27 -10.89
CA VAL A 232 -9.97 24.33 -9.97
C VAL A 232 -8.87 23.75 -9.08
N ILE A 233 -7.62 23.83 -9.52
CA ILE A 233 -6.49 23.80 -8.61
C ILE A 233 -6.74 25.03 -7.75
N ALA A 234 -7.03 24.84 -6.46
CA ALA A 234 -7.12 25.96 -5.54
C ALA A 234 -5.73 26.60 -5.47
N GLN A 235 -5.41 27.45 -6.44
CA GLN A 235 -4.22 28.29 -6.44
C GLN A 235 -4.40 29.50 -5.51
N ASP A 236 -5.63 29.72 -5.01
CA ASP A 236 -5.98 30.86 -4.17
C ASP A 236 -6.36 30.41 -2.75
N GLN A 237 -5.39 29.86 -2.01
CA GLN A 237 -5.34 30.23 -0.61
C GLN A 237 -4.50 31.49 -0.55
N ALA A 238 -5.16 32.64 -0.33
CA ALA A 238 -4.48 33.91 -0.13
C ALA A 238 -3.27 33.68 0.79
N PRO A 239 -2.05 34.13 0.42
CA PRO A 239 -0.86 33.90 1.21
C PRO A 239 -1.10 34.32 2.67
N LEU A 240 -0.63 33.51 3.61
CA LEU A 240 -0.76 33.82 5.03
C LEU A 240 -0.10 35.18 5.32
N HIS A 241 -0.90 36.19 5.68
CA HIS A 241 -0.39 37.51 6.00
C HIS A 241 0.70 37.43 7.09
N GLN A 242 1.76 38.23 6.94
CA GLN A 242 2.94 38.20 7.79
C GLN A 242 2.62 38.33 9.29
N HIS A 243 1.68 39.21 9.66
CA HIS A 243 1.24 39.33 11.06
C HIS A 243 0.62 38.04 11.61
N ARG A 244 -0.19 37.36 10.80
CA ARG A 244 -0.81 36.08 11.19
C ARG A 244 0.24 34.97 11.27
N ARG A 245 1.22 34.95 10.36
CA ARG A 245 2.38 34.04 10.41
C ARG A 245 3.18 34.22 11.69
N LEU A 246 3.51 35.47 12.05
CA LEU A 246 4.27 35.79 13.26
C LEU A 246 3.49 35.46 14.55
N ALA A 247 2.17 35.71 14.58
CA ALA A 247 1.32 35.32 15.71
C ALA A 247 1.30 33.78 15.89
N MET A 248 1.16 33.03 14.79
CA MET A 248 1.23 31.57 14.82
C MET A 248 2.60 31.06 15.25
N LEU A 249 3.68 31.71 14.81
CA LEU A 249 5.04 31.37 15.22
C LEU A 249 5.25 31.59 16.72
N ARG A 250 4.86 32.75 17.24
CA ARG A 250 4.94 33.07 18.68
C ARG A 250 4.16 32.07 19.52
N ARG A 251 2.94 31.71 19.10
CA ARG A 251 2.18 30.65 19.77
C ARG A 251 2.92 29.32 19.73
N THR A 252 3.40 28.91 18.55
CA THR A 252 4.15 27.66 18.39
C THR A 252 5.40 27.59 19.29
N LEU A 253 6.10 28.72 19.45
CA LEU A 253 7.31 28.80 20.26
C LEU A 253 7.03 28.90 21.77
N ASN A 254 5.91 29.49 22.19
CA ASN A 254 5.65 29.81 23.61
C ASN A 254 4.53 28.98 24.25
N ASP A 255 3.74 28.23 23.48
CA ASP A 255 2.63 27.42 23.98
C ASP A 255 3.11 26.01 24.33
N ASP A 256 3.53 25.81 25.57
CA ASP A 256 4.01 24.51 26.08
C ASP A 256 2.90 23.47 26.26
N SER A 257 1.62 23.84 26.05
CA SER A 257 0.52 22.87 26.00
C SER A 257 0.54 22.00 24.74
N LEU A 258 1.28 22.42 23.71
CA LEU A 258 1.45 21.67 22.46
C LEU A 258 2.64 20.70 22.54
N PRO A 259 2.51 19.45 22.03
CA PRO A 259 3.63 18.52 21.96
C PRO A 259 4.84 19.10 21.22
N LEU A 260 6.05 18.92 21.75
CA LEU A 260 7.30 19.44 21.18
C LEU A 260 7.44 19.10 19.69
N ARG A 261 7.11 17.87 19.29
CA ARG A 261 7.15 17.42 17.88
C ARG A 261 6.25 18.28 16.98
N SER A 262 5.04 18.58 17.43
CA SER A 262 4.10 19.43 16.68
C SER A 262 4.60 20.87 16.58
N ARG A 263 5.25 21.38 17.63
CA ARG A 263 5.85 22.73 17.64
C ARG A 263 7.02 22.84 16.66
N VAL A 264 7.92 21.86 16.67
CA VAL A 264 9.05 21.79 15.73
C VAL A 264 8.57 21.71 14.28
N VAL A 265 7.60 20.83 13.98
CA VAL A 265 7.01 20.73 12.63
C VAL A 265 6.38 22.05 12.19
N ALA A 266 5.59 22.69 13.07
CA ALA A 266 4.97 23.98 12.78
C ALA A 266 6.02 25.09 12.56
N ALA A 267 7.12 25.10 13.31
CA ALA A 267 8.21 26.05 13.11
C ALA A 267 8.87 25.88 11.73
N PHE A 268 9.16 24.65 11.29
CA PHE A 268 9.69 24.38 9.95
C PHE A 268 8.75 24.85 8.82
N VAL A 269 7.44 24.64 8.99
CA VAL A 269 6.44 25.12 8.03
C VAL A 269 6.40 26.65 8.01
N LEU A 270 6.38 27.31 9.17
CA LEU A 270 6.18 28.76 9.27
C LEU A 270 7.44 29.58 8.93
N LEU A 271 8.64 29.10 9.27
CA LEU A 271 9.92 29.79 9.02
C LEU A 271 10.43 29.53 7.60
N TYR A 272 10.43 28.26 7.19
CA TYR A 272 11.13 27.81 5.99
C TYR A 272 10.21 27.32 4.88
N ALA A 273 8.88 27.47 5.06
CA ALA A 273 7.87 27.00 4.11
C ALA A 273 8.03 25.52 3.73
N GLN A 274 8.56 24.69 4.64
CA GLN A 274 8.89 23.31 4.32
C GLN A 274 7.63 22.46 4.18
N PRO A 275 7.49 21.70 3.08
CA PRO A 275 6.38 20.76 2.94
C PRO A 275 6.40 19.74 4.08
N VAL A 276 5.24 19.48 4.69
CA VAL A 276 5.11 18.49 5.78
C VAL A 276 5.65 17.12 5.37
N GLY A 277 5.47 16.73 4.09
CA GLY A 277 6.00 15.47 3.57
C GLY A 277 7.53 15.36 3.58
N ARG A 278 8.25 16.49 3.52
CA ARG A 278 9.72 16.55 3.66
C ARG A 278 10.12 16.52 5.13
N ILE A 279 9.43 17.28 5.99
CA ILE A 279 9.69 17.30 7.44
C ILE A 279 9.57 15.91 8.05
N VAL A 280 8.55 15.14 7.65
CA VAL A 280 8.32 13.77 8.15
C VAL A 280 9.41 12.77 7.70
N ARG A 281 10.24 13.13 6.72
CA ARG A 281 11.34 12.29 6.22
C ARG A 281 12.70 12.60 6.85
N LEU A 282 12.81 13.69 7.61
CA LEU A 282 14.06 14.07 8.26
C LEU A 282 14.53 12.98 9.23
N THR A 283 15.80 12.65 9.17
CA THR A 283 16.49 11.75 10.11
C THR A 283 17.39 12.57 11.03
N ILE A 284 18.01 11.90 12.01
CA ILE A 284 18.99 12.53 12.90
C ILE A 284 20.23 12.96 12.10
N ASP A 285 20.57 12.24 11.04
CA ASP A 285 21.72 12.54 10.18
C ASP A 285 21.53 13.84 9.37
N ASP A 286 20.30 14.32 9.25
CA ASP A 286 19.98 15.61 8.61
C ASP A 286 20.19 16.82 9.54
N VAL A 287 20.52 16.59 10.81
CA VAL A 287 20.68 17.64 11.83
C VAL A 287 22.13 17.68 12.32
N THR A 288 22.80 18.81 12.11
CA THR A 288 24.16 19.07 12.59
C THR A 288 24.10 20.16 13.66
N ASP A 289 24.64 19.89 14.83
CA ASP A 289 24.78 20.85 15.92
C ASP A 289 26.27 21.13 16.14
N ASP A 290 26.71 22.36 15.88
CA ASP A 290 28.09 22.80 16.11
C ASP A 290 28.29 23.43 17.51
N GLY A 291 27.27 23.37 18.38
CA GLY A 291 27.26 23.94 19.73
C GLY A 291 26.87 25.42 19.78
N THR A 292 26.86 26.10 18.63
CA THR A 292 26.44 27.50 18.46
C THR A 292 25.27 27.66 17.49
N THR A 293 25.19 26.78 16.50
CA THR A 293 24.23 26.79 15.41
C THR A 293 23.74 25.38 15.14
N ILE A 294 22.42 25.22 15.08
CA ILE A 294 21.80 23.99 14.59
C ILE A 294 21.50 24.18 13.11
N THR A 295 22.16 23.38 12.27
CA THR A 295 21.92 23.32 10.84
C THR A 295 21.06 22.10 10.53
N VAL A 296 20.01 22.29 9.72
CA VAL A 296 19.13 21.20 9.27
C VAL A 296 19.17 21.15 7.76
N SER A 297 19.58 20.01 7.22
CA SER A 297 19.59 19.74 5.79
C SER A 297 18.17 19.37 5.34
N LEU A 298 17.48 20.33 4.69
CA LEU A 298 16.07 20.23 4.29
C LEU A 298 15.88 19.80 2.82
#